data_AF-X1RCH5-F1
#
_entry.id   AF-X1RCH5-F1
#
_cell.length_a   1.000
_cell.length_b   1.000
_cell.length_c   1.000
_cell.angle_alpha   90.00
_cell.angle_beta   90.00
_cell.angle_gamma   90.00
#
_symmetry.space_group_name_H-M   'P 1'
#
loop_
_entity.id
_entity.type
_entity.pdbx_description
1 polymer ?
#
loop_
_entity_poly.entity_id
_entity_poly.type
_entity_poly.pdbx_seq_one_letter_code
_entity_poly.pdbx_strand_id
1 'polypeptide(L)'
;MEISQLTRKAAASTAQEFSNLVKTSVETLIEERSRGRSDELEIEGGLVYLPSQGKTIVVGDLHGDLQSLIFILERSGFIRSSPQAREYIVFLGDYGDRGEKSVEVYYLILSLKSIFREKVILLRG
;
A
#
# COMPACT_ATOMS: atom_id res chain seq x y z
N MET A 1 -0.75 -15.59 -0.10
CA MET A 1 -1.37 -14.84 -1.22
C MET A 1 -0.28 -14.57 -2.24
N GLU A 2 -0.53 -14.79 -3.53
CA GLU A 2 0.47 -14.61 -4.58
C GLU A 2 0.29 -13.25 -5.30
N ILE A 3 1.38 -12.54 -5.60
CA ILE A 3 1.35 -11.26 -6.32
C ILE A 3 0.62 -11.39 -7.66
N SER A 4 0.84 -12.51 -8.36
CA SER A 4 0.17 -12.83 -9.62
C SER A 4 -1.36 -12.89 -9.52
N GLN A 5 -1.93 -13.18 -8.34
CA GLN A 5 -3.38 -13.13 -8.14
C GLN A 5 -3.87 -11.68 -8.01
N LEU A 6 -3.14 -10.83 -7.29
CA LEU A 6 -3.47 -9.41 -7.14
C LEU A 6 -3.36 -8.67 -8.48
N THR A 7 -2.30 -8.92 -9.25
CA THR A 7 -2.11 -8.29 -10.57
C THR A 7 -3.22 -8.70 -11.54
N ARG A 8 -3.63 -9.98 -11.53
CA ARG A 8 -4.77 -10.43 -12.36
C ARG A 8 -6.08 -9.78 -11.95
N LYS A 9 -6.33 -9.63 -10.64
CA LYS A 9 -7.50 -8.91 -10.15
C LYS A 9 -7.46 -7.45 -10.59
N ALA A 10 -6.33 -6.77 -10.47
CA ALA A 10 -6.18 -5.38 -10.91
C ALA A 10 -6.58 -5.19 -12.38
N ALA A 11 -6.15 -6.09 -13.26
CA ALA A 11 -6.48 -6.05 -14.69
C ALA A 11 -7.94 -6.43 -15.00
N ALA A 12 -8.58 -7.25 -14.17
CA ALA A 12 -9.93 -7.76 -14.41
C ALA A 12 -11.03 -7.02 -13.63
N SER A 13 -10.65 -6.05 -12.79
CA SER A 13 -11.60 -5.37 -11.90
C SER A 13 -12.51 -4.42 -12.65
N THR A 14 -13.78 -4.41 -12.25
CA THR A 14 -14.75 -3.43 -12.73
C THR A 14 -14.54 -2.07 -12.06
N ALA A 15 -15.06 -1.01 -12.69
CA ALA A 15 -15.04 0.34 -12.13
C ALA A 15 -15.74 0.41 -10.76
N GLN A 16 -16.81 -0.37 -10.56
CA GLN A 16 -17.54 -0.42 -9.30
C GLN A 16 -16.72 -1.07 -8.18
N GLU A 17 -16.05 -2.18 -8.47
CA GLU A 17 -15.17 -2.85 -7.51
C GLU A 17 -14.00 -1.96 -7.12
N PHE A 18 -13.38 -1.29 -8.09
CA PHE A 18 -12.31 -0.36 -7.82
C PHE A 18 -12.78 0.85 -6.99
N SER A 19 -13.95 1.41 -7.31
CA SER A 19 -14.55 2.51 -6.54
C SER A 19 -14.82 2.11 -5.09
N ASN A 20 -15.30 0.88 -4.87
CA ASN A 20 -15.51 0.35 -3.52
C ASN A 20 -14.18 0.20 -2.77
N LEU A 21 -13.14 -0.33 -3.43
CA LEU A 21 -11.79 -0.43 -2.84
C LEU A 21 -11.27 0.96 -2.44
N VAL A 22 -11.41 1.97 -3.30
CA VAL A 22 -11.02 3.35 -3.00
C VAL A 22 -11.78 3.87 -1.79
N LYS A 23 -13.11 3.71 -1.74
CA LYS A 23 -13.94 4.17 -0.63
C LYS A 23 -13.50 3.55 0.70
N THR A 24 -13.37 2.22 0.75
CA THR A 24 -12.94 1.50 1.96
C THR A 24 -11.53 1.91 2.39
N SER A 25 -10.63 2.16 1.44
CA SER A 25 -9.28 2.62 1.74
C SER A 25 -9.26 4.03 2.32
N VAL A 26 -10.09 4.93 1.80
CA VAL A 26 -10.25 6.29 2.34
C VAL A 26 -10.79 6.24 3.77
N GLU A 27 -11.84 5.46 4.02
CA GLU A 27 -12.40 5.27 5.37
C GLU A 27 -11.34 4.73 6.34
N THR A 28 -10.55 3.75 5.89
CA THR A 28 -9.44 3.18 6.65
C THR A 28 -8.40 4.24 7.05
N LEU A 29 -7.97 5.09 6.11
CA LEU A 29 -6.97 6.14 6.35
C LEU A 29 -7.51 7.24 7.27
N ILE A 30 -8.80 7.59 7.16
CA ILE A 30 -9.47 8.55 8.06
C ILE A 30 -9.55 7.99 9.48
N GLU A 31 -9.90 6.71 9.62
CA GLU A 31 -9.97 6.04 10.92
C GLU A 31 -8.60 5.98 11.61
N GLU A 32 -7.54 5.64 10.87
CA GLU A 32 -6.16 5.61 11.38
C GLU A 32 -5.70 6.99 11.87
N ARG A 33 -5.96 8.03 11.07
CA ARG A 33 -5.64 9.42 11.44
C ARG A 33 -6.43 9.89 12.65
N SER A 34 -7.73 9.56 12.75
CA SER A 34 -8.58 10.01 13.85
C SER A 34 -8.26 9.31 15.17
N ARG A 35 -7.84 8.03 15.12
CA ARG A 35 -7.35 7.29 16.30
C ARG A 35 -5.96 7.75 16.76
N GLY A 36 -5.16 8.30 15.85
CA GLY A 36 -3.77 8.68 16.09
C GLY A 36 -2.83 7.48 16.28
N ARG A 37 -3.29 6.27 15.94
CA ARG A 37 -2.52 5.03 16.04
C ARG A 37 -3.05 3.95 15.12
N SER A 38 -2.17 3.06 14.68
CA SER A 38 -2.48 1.85 13.94
C SER A 38 -1.50 0.76 14.36
N ASP A 39 -1.94 -0.15 15.25
CA ASP A 39 -1.06 -1.13 15.92
C ASP A 39 0.13 -0.45 16.62
N GLU A 40 1.38 -0.80 16.26
CA GLU A 40 2.61 -0.19 16.78
C GLU A 40 2.94 1.17 16.13
N LEU A 41 2.14 1.66 15.17
CA LEU A 41 2.32 2.97 14.54
C LEU A 41 1.62 4.09 15.33
N GLU A 42 2.31 5.21 15.54
CA GLU A 42 1.70 6.45 16.01
C GLU A 42 1.46 7.40 14.83
N ILE A 43 0.32 8.08 14.83
CA ILE A 43 -0.11 8.93 13.70
C ILE A 43 -0.52 10.28 14.25
N GLU A 44 0.13 11.35 13.76
CA GLU A 44 -0.15 12.72 14.17
C GLU A 44 -0.40 13.58 12.94
N GLY A 45 -1.69 13.74 12.60
CA GLY A 45 -2.10 14.45 11.39
C GLY A 45 -1.55 13.79 10.12
N GLY A 46 -0.54 14.40 9.50
CA GLY A 46 0.15 13.89 8.31
C GLY A 46 1.44 13.11 8.60
N LEU A 47 1.85 13.01 9.87
CA LEU A 47 3.06 12.33 10.29
C LEU A 47 2.75 10.91 10.78
N VAL A 48 3.62 9.97 10.45
CA VAL A 48 3.55 8.58 10.89
C VAL A 48 4.88 8.21 11.56
N TYR A 49 4.85 7.85 12.83
CA TYR A 49 6.00 7.37 13.57
C TYR A 49 6.02 5.84 13.52
N LEU A 50 7.12 5.28 13.00
CA LEU A 50 7.35 3.84 12.99
C LEU A 50 8.14 3.40 14.22
N PRO A 51 8.00 2.13 14.66
CA PRO A 51 8.85 1.55 15.69
C PRO A 51 10.33 1.66 15.34
N SER A 52 11.17 1.84 16.36
CA SER A 52 12.63 1.94 16.22
C SER A 52 13.33 0.62 15.86
N GLN A 53 12.58 -0.49 15.83
CA GLN A 53 13.09 -1.83 15.52
C GLN A 53 12.22 -2.48 14.44
N GLY A 54 12.85 -3.27 13.58
CA GLY A 54 12.19 -3.98 12.50
C GLY A 54 12.82 -3.67 11.14
N LYS A 55 12.14 -4.07 10.08
CA LYS A 55 12.53 -3.82 8.70
C LYS A 55 11.54 -2.86 8.06
N THR A 56 12.05 -1.83 7.39
CA THR A 56 11.23 -0.89 6.64
C THR A 56 11.65 -0.90 5.18
N ILE A 57 10.68 -1.15 4.31
CA ILE A 57 10.85 -1.03 2.86
C ILE A 57 10.30 0.34 2.47
N VAL A 58 11.15 1.18 1.89
CA VAL A 58 10.74 2.50 1.41
C VAL A 58 10.64 2.47 -0.11
N VAL A 59 9.47 2.84 -0.63
CA VAL A 59 9.16 2.88 -2.05
C VAL A 59 8.93 4.33 -2.46
N GLY A 60 9.76 4.82 -3.37
CA GLY A 60 9.61 6.15 -3.98
C GLY A 60 8.57 6.14 -5.10
N ASP A 61 8.73 7.08 -6.02
CA ASP A 61 7.78 7.34 -7.10
C ASP A 61 7.62 6.10 -7.99
N LEU A 62 6.37 5.81 -8.34
CA LEU A 62 6.02 4.70 -9.24
C LEU A 62 5.51 5.21 -10.58
N HIS A 63 4.82 6.35 -10.58
CA HIS A 63 4.27 6.98 -11.77
C HIS A 63 3.56 6.02 -12.73
N GLY A 64 2.77 5.08 -12.22
CA GLY A 64 2.04 4.11 -13.03
C GLY A 64 2.89 2.97 -13.62
N ASP A 65 4.12 2.76 -13.16
CA ASP A 65 4.94 1.60 -13.49
C ASP A 65 4.59 0.39 -12.63
N LEU A 66 3.66 -0.42 -13.16
CA LEU A 66 3.21 -1.66 -12.52
C LEU A 66 4.32 -2.73 -12.44
N GLN A 67 5.23 -2.79 -13.42
CA GLN A 67 6.27 -3.82 -13.43
C GLN A 67 7.29 -3.55 -12.32
N SER A 68 7.68 -2.29 -12.14
CA SER A 68 8.53 -1.88 -11.02
C SER A 68 7.87 -2.18 -9.67
N LEU A 69 6.58 -1.90 -9.51
CA LEU A 69 5.86 -2.24 -8.28
C LEU A 69 5.88 -3.77 -8.00
N ILE A 70 5.60 -4.60 -9.01
CA ILE A 70 5.65 -6.07 -8.88
C ILE A 70 7.06 -6.52 -8.48
N PHE A 71 8.08 -6.02 -9.19
CA PHE A 71 9.48 -6.35 -8.91
C PHE A 71 9.88 -6.00 -7.47
N ILE A 72 9.50 -4.82 -6.98
CA ILE A 72 9.77 -4.38 -5.61
C ILE A 72 9.11 -5.34 -4.59
N LEU A 73 7.85 -5.71 -4.80
CA LEU A 73 7.12 -6.59 -3.89
C LEU A 73 7.69 -8.02 -3.87
N GLU A 74 8.10 -8.54 -5.03
CA GLU A 74 8.76 -9.84 -5.14
C GLU A 74 10.14 -9.82 -4.47
N ARG A 75 10.95 -8.81 -4.79
CA ARG A 75 12.34 -8.72 -4.33
C ARG A 75 12.45 -8.44 -2.84
N SER A 76 11.56 -7.62 -2.30
CA SER A 76 11.54 -7.27 -0.88
C SER A 76 11.04 -8.43 0.00
N GLY A 77 10.24 -9.33 -0.56
CA GLY A 77 9.61 -10.44 0.15
C GLY A 77 8.44 -10.04 1.04
N PHE A 78 7.97 -8.78 0.98
CA PHE A 78 6.97 -8.23 1.90
C PHE A 78 5.72 -9.11 2.03
N ILE A 79 5.13 -9.52 0.91
CA ILE A 79 3.88 -10.32 0.90
C ILE A 79 4.08 -11.74 1.44
N ARG A 80 5.32 -12.25 1.39
CA ARG A 80 5.71 -13.56 1.92
C ARG A 80 6.16 -13.50 3.37
N SER A 81 6.33 -12.30 3.93
CA SER A 81 6.76 -12.10 5.31
C SER A 81 5.73 -12.62 6.30
N SER A 82 6.21 -13.02 7.48
CA SER A 82 5.35 -13.49 8.55
C SER A 82 4.41 -12.35 9.00
N PRO A 83 3.11 -12.63 9.23
CA PRO A 83 2.19 -11.66 9.82
C PRO A 83 2.66 -11.12 11.18
N GLN A 84 3.51 -11.84 11.91
CA GLN A 84 4.08 -11.41 13.19
C GLN A 84 5.41 -10.65 13.04
N ALA A 85 6.01 -10.61 11.85
CA ALA A 85 7.24 -9.86 11.62
C ALA A 85 6.99 -8.35 11.72
N ARG A 86 7.89 -7.63 12.41
CA ARG A 86 7.95 -6.16 12.38
C ARG A 86 8.55 -5.69 11.07
N GLU A 87 7.75 -5.80 10.02
CA GLU A 87 8.11 -5.39 8.66
C GLU A 87 7.03 -4.48 8.09
N TYR A 88 7.45 -3.29 7.66
CA TYR A 88 6.58 -2.24 7.14
C TYR A 88 6.99 -1.88 5.72
N ILE A 89 6.02 -1.46 4.91
CA ILE A 89 6.26 -0.85 3.60
C ILE A 89 5.68 0.55 3.58
N VAL A 90 6.52 1.52 3.25
CA VAL A 90 6.18 2.95 3.20
C VAL A 90 6.28 3.39 1.76
N PHE A 91 5.17 3.84 1.19
CA PHE A 91 5.15 4.49 -0.11
C PHE A 91 5.15 6.01 0.07
N LEU A 92 6.05 6.69 -0.62
CA LEU A 92 6.30 8.12 -0.43
C LEU A 92 5.36 9.04 -1.22
N GLY A 93 4.61 8.53 -2.19
CA GLY A 93 3.72 9.33 -3.03
C GLY A 93 3.82 8.95 -4.51
N ASP A 94 3.34 9.84 -5.38
CA ASP A 94 3.56 9.80 -6.84
C ASP A 94 3.33 8.43 -7.49
N TYR A 95 2.15 7.89 -7.19
CA TYR A 95 1.74 6.55 -7.61
C TYR A 95 1.40 6.46 -9.11
N GLY A 96 0.82 7.51 -9.69
CA GLY A 96 0.26 7.52 -11.05
C GLY A 96 0.72 8.72 -11.90
N ASP A 97 -0.12 9.13 -12.85
CA ASP A 97 0.02 10.26 -13.79
C ASP A 97 0.69 9.93 -15.13
N ARG A 98 1.95 9.44 -15.12
CA ARG A 98 2.77 9.36 -16.35
C ARG A 98 2.77 7.99 -17.04
N GLY A 99 2.60 6.92 -16.28
CA GLY A 99 2.68 5.54 -16.76
C GLY A 99 1.32 4.97 -17.15
N GLU A 100 1.35 4.08 -18.13
CA GLU A 100 0.17 3.47 -18.76
C GLU A 100 -0.68 2.63 -17.79
N LYS A 101 -0.11 2.23 -16.64
CA LYS A 101 -0.72 1.30 -15.67
C LYS A 101 -1.04 1.95 -14.33
N SER A 102 -1.33 3.26 -14.35
CA SER A 102 -1.69 4.04 -13.16
C SER A 102 -2.87 3.42 -12.38
N VAL A 103 -3.93 2.98 -13.07
CA VAL A 103 -5.11 2.39 -12.41
C VAL A 103 -4.74 1.09 -11.70
N GLU A 104 -3.98 0.20 -12.37
CA GLU A 104 -3.55 -1.07 -11.80
C GLU A 104 -2.56 -0.86 -10.63
N VAL A 105 -1.70 0.16 -10.70
CA VAL A 105 -0.81 0.54 -9.58
C VAL A 105 -1.65 0.97 -8.37
N TYR A 106 -2.60 1.89 -8.54
CA TYR A 106 -3.49 2.29 -7.45
C TYR A 106 -4.27 1.10 -6.90
N TYR A 107 -4.84 0.25 -7.77
CA TYR A 107 -5.56 -0.94 -7.34
C TYR A 107 -4.70 -1.83 -6.43
N LEU A 108 -3.46 -2.09 -6.85
CA LEU A 108 -2.58 -3.01 -6.13
C LEU A 108 -2.13 -2.42 -4.79
N ILE A 109 -1.78 -1.13 -4.76
CA ILE A 109 -1.39 -0.43 -3.53
C ILE A 109 -2.55 -0.36 -2.52
N LEU A 110 -3.75 -0.02 -2.98
CA LEU A 110 -4.93 0.03 -2.12
C LEU A 110 -5.36 -1.37 -1.64
N SER A 111 -5.18 -2.39 -2.47
CA SER A 111 -5.38 -3.79 -2.06
C SER A 111 -4.39 -4.19 -0.97
N LEU A 112 -3.12 -3.82 -1.10
CA LEU A 112 -2.11 -4.05 -0.05
C LEU A 112 -2.51 -3.33 1.25
N LYS A 113 -2.95 -2.07 1.18
CA LYS A 113 -3.45 -1.34 2.35
C LYS A 113 -4.65 -2.03 2.99
N SER A 114 -5.57 -2.55 2.21
CA SER A 114 -6.73 -3.28 2.74
C SER A 114 -6.34 -4.59 3.43
N ILE A 115 -5.32 -5.28 2.94
CA ILE A 115 -4.92 -6.61 3.41
C ILE A 115 -3.93 -6.52 4.58
N PHE A 116 -3.02 -5.56 4.53
CA PHE A 116 -1.94 -5.35 5.49
C PHE A 116 -2.06 -3.96 6.14
N ARG A 117 -3.26 -3.67 6.66
CA ARG A 117 -3.67 -2.35 7.15
C ARG A 117 -2.62 -1.65 8.01
N GLU A 118 -2.06 -2.38 8.96
CA GLU A 118 -1.13 -1.85 9.97
C GLU A 118 0.33 -1.83 9.51
N LYS A 119 0.61 -2.36 8.31
CA LYS A 119 1.98 -2.51 7.78
C LYS A 119 2.24 -1.75 6.48
N VAL A 120 1.19 -1.24 5.83
CA VAL A 120 1.27 -0.47 4.59
C VAL A 120 0.95 0.99 4.90
N ILE A 121 1.95 1.86 4.71
CA ILE A 121 1.85 3.29 4.92
C ILE A 121 1.84 3.97 3.56
N LEU A 122 0.80 4.78 3.31
CA LEU A 122 0.62 5.53 2.06
C LEU A 122 0.74 7.01 2.35
N LEU A 123 1.79 7.65 1.85
CA LEU A 123 1.96 9.09 1.93
C LEU A 123 1.44 9.78 0.66
N ARG A 124 1.30 11.10 0.74
CA ARG A 124 0.91 11.91 -0.41
C ARG A 124 2.17 12.48 -1.06
N GLY A 125 2.30 12.25 -2.37
CA GLY A 125 3.20 12.97 -3.27
C GLY A 125 2.52 14.22 -3.83
#